data_AF-A0A498GPV9-F1
#
_entry.id   AF-A0A498GPV9-F1
#
_cell.length_a   1.000
_cell.length_b   1.000
_cell.length_c   1.000
_cell.angle_alpha   90.00
_cell.angle_beta   90.00
_cell.angle_gamma   90.00
#
_symmetry.space_group_name_H-M   'P 1'
#
loop_
_entity.id
_entity.type
_entity.pdbx_description
1 polymer ?
#
loop_
_entity_poly.entity_id
_entity_poly.type
_entity_poly.pdbx_seq_one_letter_code
_entity_poly.pdbx_strand_id
1 'polypeptide(L)'
;WLEDKDIDRNSIILNRYSDKKWSQLPAKLLKEDSKYLYFTAETPGFTHFAVTGKSVEKTSAETNTDDTQDLEQNNTTVADTEQKQSTEQGTGKGKISSIPGFEGLYVVVCLITVFLYKRK
;
A
#
# COMPACT_ATOMS: atom_id res chain seq x y z
N TRP A 1 2.91 -13.60 6.08
CA TRP A 1 1.74 -12.76 6.39
C TRP A 1 0.47 -13.57 6.37
N LEU A 2 0.13 -14.25 5.26
CA LEU A 2 -1.07 -15.10 5.21
C LEU A 2 -1.08 -16.14 6.33
N GLU A 3 0.01 -16.89 6.50
CA GLU A 3 0.13 -17.91 7.55
C GLU A 3 0.09 -17.31 8.96
N ASP A 4 0.82 -16.21 9.21
CA ASP A 4 0.87 -15.53 10.51
C ASP A 4 -0.50 -15.00 10.97
N LYS A 5 -1.36 -14.64 10.01
CA LYS A 5 -2.70 -14.09 10.26
C LYS A 5 -3.83 -15.08 10.00
N ASP A 6 -3.48 -16.33 9.71
CA ASP A 6 -4.41 -17.39 9.32
C ASP A 6 -5.42 -16.90 8.26
N ILE A 7 -4.93 -16.23 7.22
CA ILE A 7 -5.75 -15.64 6.17
C ILE A 7 -6.04 -16.69 5.08
N ASP A 8 -7.32 -16.83 4.72
CA ASP A 8 -7.71 -17.63 3.57
C ASP A 8 -7.12 -17.02 2.29
N ARG A 9 -6.29 -17.80 1.60
CA ARG A 9 -5.66 -17.45 0.34
C ARG A 9 -6.68 -16.97 -0.71
N ASN A 10 -7.87 -17.56 -0.74
CA ASN A 10 -8.88 -17.24 -1.75
C ASN A 10 -9.69 -15.98 -1.40
N SER A 11 -9.52 -15.46 -0.19
CA SER A 11 -10.21 -14.26 0.30
C SER A 11 -9.45 -12.96 0.03
N ILE A 12 -8.29 -13.03 -0.62
CA ILE A 12 -7.44 -11.88 -0.90
C ILE A 12 -8.10 -10.95 -1.92
N ILE A 13 -8.30 -9.70 -1.52
CA ILE A 13 -8.96 -8.65 -2.32
C ILE A 13 -8.10 -7.38 -2.30
N LEU A 14 -8.09 -6.64 -3.41
CA LEU A 14 -7.53 -5.29 -3.46
C LEU A 14 -8.64 -4.27 -3.24
N ASN A 15 -8.49 -3.38 -2.27
CA ASN A 15 -9.43 -2.28 -2.05
C ASN A 15 -8.83 -0.99 -2.61
N ARG A 16 -9.66 -0.17 -3.25
CA ARG A 16 -9.32 1.15 -3.79
C ARG A 16 -10.06 2.22 -3.01
N TYR A 17 -9.36 3.29 -2.63
CA TYR A 17 -9.96 4.44 -1.97
C TYR A 17 -10.12 5.61 -2.94
N SER A 18 -11.37 5.97 -3.24
CA SER A 18 -11.72 7.07 -4.14
C SER A 18 -12.95 7.77 -3.61
N ASP A 19 -13.04 9.08 -3.83
CA ASP A 19 -14.26 9.86 -3.50
C ASP A 19 -14.70 9.68 -2.04
N LYS A 20 -13.70 9.57 -1.16
CA LYS A 20 -13.83 9.35 0.28
C LYS A 20 -14.44 8.00 0.68
N LYS A 21 -14.45 7.00 -0.20
CA LYS A 21 -15.02 5.67 0.02
C LYS A 21 -14.06 4.57 -0.41
N TRP A 22 -14.17 3.41 0.25
CA TRP A 22 -13.49 2.19 -0.18
C TRP A 22 -14.39 1.39 -1.11
N SER A 23 -13.82 0.88 -2.20
CA SER A 23 -14.45 -0.07 -3.10
C SER A 23 -13.56 -1.28 -3.32
N GLN A 24 -14.14 -2.46 -3.44
CA GLN A 24 -13.40 -3.69 -3.72
C GLN A 24 -13.08 -3.79 -5.21
N LEU A 25 -11.87 -4.25 -5.51
CA LEU A 25 -11.40 -4.62 -6.84
C LEU A 25 -11.02 -6.10 -6.81
N PRO A 26 -11.68 -6.94 -7.64
CA PRO A 26 -11.34 -8.35 -7.73
C PRO A 26 -9.86 -8.54 -8.09
N ALA A 27 -9.14 -9.30 -7.27
CA ALA A 27 -7.76 -9.65 -7.50
C ALA A 27 -7.67 -11.10 -8.01
N LYS A 28 -6.88 -11.33 -9.05
CA LYS A 28 -6.63 -12.65 -9.65
C LYS A 28 -5.22 -13.09 -9.27
N LEU A 29 -5.07 -14.35 -8.86
CA LEU A 29 -3.75 -14.95 -8.65
C LEU A 29 -3.06 -15.08 -10.02
N LEU A 30 -1.89 -14.44 -10.15
CA LEU A 30 -1.08 -14.46 -11.36
C LEU A 30 0.00 -15.55 -11.29
N LYS A 31 0.67 -15.66 -10.13
CA LYS A 31 1.79 -16.58 -9.91
C LYS A 31 1.97 -16.85 -8.41
N GLU A 32 2.57 -17.98 -8.10
CA GLU A 32 3.11 -18.32 -6.79
C GLU A 32 4.58 -18.72 -6.91
N ASP A 33 5.36 -18.39 -5.89
CA ASP A 33 6.69 -18.96 -5.66
C ASP A 33 6.80 -19.44 -4.20
N SER A 34 7.99 -19.91 -3.79
CA SER A 34 8.19 -20.48 -2.45
C SER A 34 7.97 -19.50 -1.29
N LYS A 35 7.88 -18.20 -1.56
CA LYS A 35 7.79 -17.15 -0.55
C LYS A 35 6.59 -16.22 -0.73
N TYR A 36 6.11 -16.04 -1.96
CA TYR A 36 5.14 -15.02 -2.29
C TYR A 36 4.02 -15.52 -3.22
N LEU A 37 2.84 -14.94 -3.03
CA LEU A 37 1.73 -14.98 -3.98
C LEU A 37 1.66 -13.63 -4.69
N TYR A 38 1.57 -13.67 -6.01
CA TYR A 38 1.47 -12.49 -6.86
C TYR A 38 0.05 -12.39 -7.39
N PHE A 39 -0.61 -11.28 -7.10
CA PHE A 39 -1.96 -10.99 -7.57
C PHE A 39 -1.95 -9.82 -8.55
N THR A 40 -2.93 -9.81 -9.46
CA THR A 40 -3.19 -8.70 -10.38
C THR A 40 -4.65 -8.26 -10.28
N ALA A 41 -4.91 -6.97 -10.43
CA ALA A 41 -6.25 -6.39 -10.44
C ALA A 41 -6.29 -5.23 -11.44
N GLU A 42 -7.39 -5.11 -12.18
CA GLU A 42 -7.63 -3.97 -13.05
C GLU A 42 -8.10 -2.77 -12.22
N THR A 43 -7.53 -1.60 -12.47
CA THR A 43 -7.87 -0.38 -11.73
C THR A 43 -8.12 0.76 -12.71
N PRO A 44 -9.16 1.59 -12.51
CA PRO A 44 -9.48 2.71 -13.41
C PRO A 44 -8.52 3.91 -13.24
N GLY A 45 -7.61 3.88 -12.26
CA GLY A 45 -6.64 4.93 -12.01
C GLY A 45 -5.95 4.80 -10.66
N PHE A 46 -4.87 5.56 -10.46
CA PHE A 46 -4.04 5.51 -9.26
C PHE A 46 -4.64 6.29 -8.09
N THR A 47 -4.75 5.61 -6.94
CA THR A 47 -5.22 6.18 -5.67
C THR A 47 -4.52 5.48 -4.49
N HIS A 48 -5.10 5.54 -3.29
CA HIS A 48 -4.67 4.69 -2.19
C HIS A 48 -5.28 3.29 -2.33
N PHE A 49 -4.47 2.29 -2.03
CA PHE A 49 -4.90 0.89 -2.11
C PHE A 49 -4.57 0.15 -0.82
N ALA A 50 -5.36 -0.87 -0.52
CA ALA A 50 -5.14 -1.77 0.61
C ALA A 50 -5.42 -3.22 0.21
N VAL A 51 -4.52 -4.13 0.56
CA VAL A 51 -4.73 -5.57 0.39
C VAL A 51 -5.36 -6.13 1.67
N THR A 52 -6.48 -6.82 1.54
CA THR A 52 -7.20 -7.43 2.67
C THR A 52 -7.44 -8.91 2.42
N GLY A 53 -7.60 -9.68 3.49
CA GLY A 53 -8.06 -11.07 3.44
C GLY A 53 -8.83 -11.42 4.71
N LYS A 54 -9.72 -12.40 4.61
CA LYS A 54 -10.50 -12.93 5.73
C LYS A 54 -9.65 -13.95 6.49
N SER A 55 -9.60 -13.80 7.81
CA SER A 55 -8.99 -14.81 8.67
C SER A 55 -9.94 -16.01 8.80
N VAL A 56 -9.39 -17.22 8.95
CA VAL A 56 -10.11 -18.50 9.00
C VAL A 56 -10.70 -18.79 10.39
N GLU A 57 -10.65 -17.83 11.33
CA GLU A 57 -11.20 -18.02 12.68
C GLU A 57 -12.66 -18.52 12.66
N LYS A 58 -12.90 -19.61 13.43
CA LYS A 58 -14.23 -20.18 13.65
C LYS A 58 -15.14 -19.13 14.28
N THR A 59 -16.06 -18.60 13.47
CA THR A 59 -17.33 -17.96 13.84
C THR A 59 -17.38 -17.33 15.23
N SER A 60 -17.14 -16.01 15.29
CA SER A 60 -18.08 -15.14 15.99
C SER A 60 -18.62 -14.17 14.96
N ALA A 61 -19.94 -14.14 14.84
CA ALA A 61 -20.66 -13.42 13.80
C ALA A 61 -20.42 -11.90 13.91
N GLU A 62 -19.82 -11.32 12.87
CA GLU A 62 -20.10 -9.94 12.47
C GLU A 62 -20.44 -9.93 10.98
N THR A 63 -21.74 -9.97 10.73
CA THR A 63 -22.40 -9.50 9.51
C THR A 63 -21.92 -8.09 9.20
N ASN A 64 -21.45 -7.83 7.97
CA ASN A 64 -21.80 -6.64 7.20
C ASN A 64 -21.47 -6.86 5.70
N THR A 65 -22.55 -7.13 4.97
CA THR A 65 -22.90 -6.62 3.64
C THR A 65 -21.98 -6.95 2.46
N ASP A 66 -22.37 -8.06 1.81
CA ASP A 66 -22.44 -8.22 0.36
C ASP A 66 -22.96 -6.94 -0.32
N ASP A 67 -22.16 -6.38 -1.23
CA ASP A 67 -22.66 -5.47 -2.27
C ASP A 67 -22.08 -5.95 -3.60
N THR A 68 -22.72 -7.00 -4.12
CA THR A 68 -22.75 -7.34 -5.54
C THR A 68 -23.47 -6.21 -6.29
N GLN A 69 -22.74 -5.42 -7.08
CA GLN A 69 -23.31 -4.65 -8.18
C GLN A 69 -22.55 -4.94 -9.48
N ASP A 70 -23.12 -5.88 -10.21
CA ASP A 70 -23.12 -5.96 -11.66
C ASP A 70 -23.63 -4.63 -12.25
N LEU A 71 -22.82 -3.97 -13.09
CA LEU A 71 -23.29 -3.01 -14.09
C LEU A 71 -22.36 -3.01 -15.30
N GLU A 72 -22.77 -3.83 -16.26
CA GLU A 72 -22.58 -3.68 -17.69
C GLU A 72 -23.03 -2.28 -18.19
N GLN A 73 -22.14 -1.46 -18.77
CA GLN A 73 -22.40 -0.69 -20.02
C GLN A 73 -21.22 0.17 -20.49
N ASN A 74 -20.72 -0.20 -21.68
CA ASN A 74 -20.63 0.64 -22.88
C ASN A 74 -20.23 2.13 -22.76
N ASN A 75 -19.02 2.48 -23.22
CA ASN A 75 -18.86 3.36 -24.40
C ASN A 75 -17.41 3.50 -24.89
N THR A 76 -17.26 3.12 -26.15
CA THR A 76 -16.24 3.57 -27.12
C THR A 76 -16.14 5.10 -27.17
N THR A 77 -14.92 5.67 -27.17
CA THR A 77 -14.40 6.57 -28.22
C THR A 77 -12.95 6.99 -27.93
N VAL A 78 -12.07 6.45 -28.78
CA VAL A 78 -10.82 6.96 -29.35
C VAL A 78 -10.36 8.38 -28.95
N ALA A 79 -9.12 8.48 -28.46
CA ALA A 79 -8.16 9.51 -28.87
C ALA A 79 -6.73 9.03 -28.61
N ASP A 80 -6.00 8.82 -29.70
CA ASP A 80 -4.60 8.43 -29.76
C ASP A 80 -3.69 9.69 -29.63
N THR A 81 -2.61 9.54 -28.88
CA THR A 81 -1.27 10.14 -28.95
C THR A 81 -1.05 11.50 -29.64
N GLU A 82 -0.42 12.45 -28.93
CA GLU A 82 0.86 13.04 -29.38
C GLU A 82 1.63 13.80 -28.28
N GLN A 83 2.96 13.79 -28.44
CA GLN A 83 4.04 14.12 -27.50
C GLN A 83 4.49 15.60 -27.52
N LYS A 84 5.28 15.97 -26.47
CA LYS A 84 6.55 16.75 -26.43
C LYS A 84 6.55 17.89 -25.39
N GLN A 85 7.35 17.77 -24.32
CA GLN A 85 8.74 18.24 -24.15
C GLN A 85 8.83 19.70 -23.65
N SER A 86 9.29 19.92 -22.42
CA SER A 86 10.63 20.51 -22.14
C SER A 86 10.80 20.84 -20.64
N THR A 87 12.00 20.50 -20.18
CA THR A 87 12.71 20.90 -18.96
C THR A 87 12.63 22.39 -18.64
N GLU A 88 12.42 22.74 -17.37
CA GLU A 88 13.12 23.86 -16.72
C GLU A 88 13.53 23.52 -15.29
N GLN A 89 14.76 23.90 -15.00
CA GLN A 89 15.57 23.65 -13.83
C GLN A 89 15.45 24.88 -12.91
N GLY A 90 14.92 24.72 -11.71
CA GLY A 90 14.84 25.77 -10.70
C GLY A 90 15.52 25.35 -9.40
N THR A 91 16.76 25.77 -9.21
CA THR A 91 17.54 25.63 -7.98
C THR A 91 16.94 26.50 -6.87
N GLY A 92 16.32 25.87 -5.87
CA GLY A 92 15.76 26.51 -4.67
C GLY A 92 16.40 25.96 -3.40
N LYS A 93 17.26 26.79 -2.81
CA LYS A 93 18.05 26.63 -1.59
C LYS A 93 17.18 26.33 -0.34
N GLY A 94 17.50 25.23 0.35
CA GLY A 94 17.45 25.13 1.82
C GLY A 94 16.10 24.93 2.49
N LYS A 95 15.80 23.68 2.84
CA LYS A 95 15.33 23.21 4.17
C LYS A 95 15.22 21.69 4.09
N ILE A 96 16.20 20.99 4.62
CA ILE A 96 16.05 19.58 4.99
C ILE A 96 14.90 19.53 6.00
N SER A 97 13.72 19.06 5.56
CA SER A 97 12.66 18.73 6.50
C SER A 97 13.17 17.53 7.29
N SER A 98 13.52 17.79 8.54
CA SER A 98 13.91 16.79 9.52
C SER A 98 13.00 15.57 9.44
N ILE A 99 13.61 14.39 9.32
CA ILE A 99 12.90 13.12 9.44
C ILE A 99 12.33 13.09 10.87
N PRO A 100 11.01 12.98 11.06
CA PRO A 100 10.44 12.84 12.39
C PRO A 100 10.83 11.44 12.91
N GLY A 101 11.86 11.35 13.76
CA GLY A 101 12.22 10.08 14.40
C GLY A 101 13.69 9.83 14.77
N PHE A 102 14.65 10.69 14.43
CA PHE A 102 16.09 10.41 14.67
C PHE A 102 16.82 11.35 15.65
N GLU A 103 16.12 12.26 16.31
CA GLU A 103 16.75 13.27 17.18
C GLU A 103 17.26 12.69 18.52
N GLY A 104 16.82 11.49 18.90
CA GLY A 104 17.31 10.80 20.10
C GLY A 104 18.60 9.98 19.91
N LEU A 105 18.97 9.64 18.67
CA LEU A 105 20.08 8.70 18.45
C LEU A 105 21.44 9.34 18.74
N TYR A 106 21.61 10.63 18.45
CA TYR A 106 22.84 11.35 18.82
C TYR A 106 23.00 11.46 20.34
N VAL A 107 21.91 11.69 21.08
CA VAL A 107 21.96 11.74 22.56
C VAL A 107 22.38 10.39 23.12
N VAL A 108 21.82 9.28 22.63
CA VAL A 108 22.19 7.93 23.07
C VAL A 108 23.65 7.61 22.74
N VAL A 109 24.12 7.92 21.53
CA VAL A 109 25.53 7.71 21.14
C VAL A 109 26.48 8.55 22.00
N CYS A 110 26.15 9.83 22.27
CA CYS A 110 26.94 10.69 23.16
C CYS A 110 27.00 10.16 24.60
N LEU A 111 25.91 9.61 25.14
CA LEU A 111 25.91 9.02 26.48
C LEU A 111 26.76 7.75 26.55
N ILE A 112 26.69 6.89 25.52
CA ILE A 112 27.49 5.67 25.45
C ILE A 112 28.99 6.01 25.38
N THR A 113 29.40 6.98 24.55
CA THR A 113 30.82 7.35 24.42
C THR A 113 31.37 7.92 25.72
N VAL A 114 30.64 8.81 26.40
CA VAL A 114 31.05 9.35 27.71
C VAL A 114 31.13 8.26 28.77
N PHE A 115 30.18 7.33 28.79
CA PHE A 115 30.20 6.20 29.72
C PHE A 115 31.41 5.30 29.49
N LEU A 116 31.73 4.97 28.23
CA LEU A 116 32.92 4.19 27.89
C LEU A 116 34.23 4.91 28.22
N TYR A 117 34.28 6.24 28.05
CA TYR A 117 35.44 7.04 28.41
C TYR A 117 35.66 7.10 29.92
N LYS A 118 34.59 7.20 30.71
CA LYS A 118 34.68 7.18 32.19
C LYS A 118 35.01 5.81 32.78
N ARG A 119 34.75 4.72 32.03
CA ARG A 119 35.05 3.35 32.46
C ARG A 119 36.48 2.90 32.14
N LYS A 120 37.30 3.79 31.56
CA LYS A 120 38.72 3.56 31.31
C LYS A 120 39.54 4.46 32.23
#